data_AF-A0A522B8V2-F1
#
_entry.id   AF-A0A522B8V2-F1
#
_cell.length_a   1.000
_cell.length_b   1.000
_cell.length_c   1.000
_cell.angle_alpha   90.00
_cell.angle_beta   90.00
_cell.angle_gamma   90.00
#
_symmetry.space_group_name_H-M   'P 1'
#
loop_
_entity.id
_entity.type
_entity.pdbx_description
1 polymer ?
#
loop_
_entity_poly.entity_id
_entity_poly.type
_entity_poly.pdbx_seq_one_letter_code
_entity_poly.pdbx_strand_id
1 'polypeptide(L)'
;MMIGLLGIMAFYLTLFQPDNEFAKAGWAISFVVITCGIIFLNVYQKKEEKKANTDMNAHNLKLQGQVETLTQKLSEFMSNPIEEKIISAIIEKVESKSREHPPTPDSLKQRLQNLSTSILRFLLDRRDSPLPRPETWDNDIDRMLRLSAETRNLYSLSFGAQVIAARNELLKHGIIDKELDTYYEHPTNPIVMRIIGERLGALAESLPN
;
A
#
# COMPACT_ATOMS: atom_id res chain seq x y z
N MET A 1 -17.20 -25.77 12.63
CA MET A 1 -18.15 -25.55 13.75
C MET A 1 -19.33 -26.55 13.73
N MET A 2 -19.99 -26.79 12.59
CA MET A 2 -21.10 -27.78 12.46
C MET A 2 -20.78 -29.21 12.94
N ILE A 3 -19.58 -29.72 12.64
CA ILE A 3 -19.16 -31.08 13.02
C ILE A 3 -19.11 -31.24 14.55
N GLY A 4 -18.74 -30.19 15.28
CA GLY A 4 -18.69 -30.22 16.75
C GLY A 4 -20.09 -30.23 17.39
N LEU A 5 -21.04 -29.49 16.81
CA LEU A 5 -22.43 -29.45 17.29
C LEU A 5 -23.14 -30.79 17.07
N LEU A 6 -22.92 -31.43 15.92
CA LEU A 6 -23.42 -32.79 15.64
C LEU A 6 -22.86 -33.83 16.62
N GLY A 7 -21.57 -33.72 16.98
CA GLY A 7 -20.94 -34.59 17.97
C GLY A 7 -21.54 -34.45 19.37
N ILE A 8 -21.80 -33.23 19.83
CA ILE A 8 -22.42 -32.96 21.13
C ILE A 8 -23.87 -33.46 21.16
N MET A 9 -24.62 -33.30 20.07
CA MET A 9 -26.01 -33.78 19.96
C MET A 9 -26.09 -35.31 19.96
N ALA A 10 -25.20 -35.98 19.23
CA ALA A 10 -25.10 -37.45 19.25
C ALA A 10 -24.72 -37.98 20.64
N PHE A 11 -23.80 -37.30 21.33
CA PHE A 11 -23.42 -37.63 22.71
C PHE A 11 -24.59 -37.45 23.71
N TYR A 12 -25.40 -36.40 23.53
CA TYR A 12 -26.59 -36.16 24.35
C TYR A 12 -27.66 -37.25 24.13
N LEU A 13 -27.84 -37.70 22.88
CA LEU A 13 -28.74 -38.79 22.52
C LEU A 13 -28.30 -40.14 23.09
N THR A 14 -27.00 -40.38 23.26
CA THR A 14 -26.51 -41.61 23.92
C THR A 14 -26.67 -41.60 25.43
N LEU A 15 -26.72 -40.41 26.06
CA LEU A 15 -26.85 -40.27 27.51
C LEU A 15 -28.29 -40.38 28.00
N PHE A 16 -29.28 -40.05 27.16
CA PHE A 16 -30.69 -40.08 27.52
C PHE A 16 -31.46 -41.00 26.58
N GLN A 17 -31.46 -42.31 26.85
CA GLN A 17 -32.35 -43.26 26.18
C GLN A 17 -33.71 -43.27 26.90
N PRO A 18 -34.78 -42.74 26.29
CA PRO A 18 -36.11 -42.80 26.91
C PRO A 18 -36.69 -44.20 26.83
N ASP A 19 -37.17 -44.72 27.96
CA ASP A 19 -37.74 -46.08 28.06
C ASP A 19 -39.11 -46.23 27.39
N ASN A 20 -39.81 -45.13 27.09
CA ASN A 20 -41.17 -45.12 26.52
C ASN A 20 -41.16 -44.91 24.99
N GLU A 21 -41.95 -45.70 24.25
CA GLU A 21 -42.12 -45.59 22.78
C GLU A 21 -42.64 -44.22 22.34
N PHE A 22 -43.56 -43.61 23.09
CA PHE A 22 -44.06 -42.26 22.78
C PHE A 22 -42.98 -41.18 22.89
N ALA A 23 -42.06 -41.33 23.84
CA ALA A 23 -40.94 -40.41 24.00
C ALA A 23 -39.95 -40.55 22.83
N LYS A 24 -39.69 -41.77 22.34
CA LYS A 24 -38.85 -42.00 21.16
C LYS A 24 -39.41 -41.32 19.91
N ALA A 25 -40.73 -41.40 19.69
CA ALA A 25 -41.39 -40.71 18.58
C ALA A 25 -41.29 -39.18 18.69
N GLY A 26 -41.48 -38.62 19.90
CA GLY A 26 -41.32 -37.18 20.14
C GLY A 26 -39.91 -36.67 19.84
N TRP A 27 -38.88 -37.41 20.25
CA TRP A 27 -37.49 -37.08 19.96
C TRP A 27 -37.15 -37.15 18.47
N ALA A 28 -37.66 -38.14 17.74
CA ALA A 28 -37.47 -38.25 16.30
C ALA A 28 -38.05 -37.05 15.55
N ILE A 29 -39.26 -36.60 15.92
CA ILE A 29 -39.90 -35.42 15.31
C ILE A 29 -39.09 -34.16 15.62
N SER A 30 -38.68 -33.96 16.87
CA SER A 30 -37.87 -32.81 17.27
C SER A 30 -36.56 -32.73 16.48
N PHE A 31 -35.88 -33.87 16.28
CA PHE A 31 -34.65 -33.94 15.50
C PHE A 31 -34.86 -33.52 14.04
N VAL A 32 -35.95 -33.98 13.40
CA VAL A 32 -36.28 -33.59 12.02
C VAL A 32 -36.54 -32.07 11.93
N VAL A 33 -37.30 -31.50 12.86
CA VAL A 33 -37.58 -30.05 12.89
C VAL A 33 -36.30 -29.24 13.05
N ILE A 34 -35.42 -29.63 13.98
CA ILE A 34 -34.13 -28.97 14.20
C ILE A 34 -33.25 -29.07 12.94
N THR A 35 -33.17 -30.24 12.34
CA THR A 35 -32.36 -30.47 11.13
C THR A 35 -32.86 -29.63 9.96
N CYS A 36 -34.19 -29.59 9.74
CA CYS A 36 -34.80 -28.72 8.74
C CYS A 36 -34.52 -27.24 9.02
N GLY A 37 -34.60 -26.79 10.28
CA GLY A 37 -34.28 -25.42 10.67
C GLY A 37 -32.82 -25.04 10.39
N ILE A 38 -31.87 -25.95 10.69
CA ILE A 38 -30.44 -25.74 10.40
C ILE A 38 -30.20 -25.67 8.88
N ILE A 39 -30.80 -26.57 8.09
CA ILE A 39 -30.66 -26.53 6.62
C ILE A 39 -31.20 -25.21 6.08
N PHE A 40 -32.37 -24.77 6.55
CA PHE A 40 -32.98 -23.51 6.14
C PHE A 40 -32.11 -22.30 6.47
N LEU A 41 -31.56 -22.21 7.69
CA LEU A 41 -30.64 -21.14 8.09
C LEU A 41 -29.38 -21.10 7.23
N ASN A 42 -28.79 -22.26 6.91
CA ASN A 42 -27.62 -22.32 6.04
C ASN A 42 -27.93 -21.85 4.61
N VAL A 43 -29.09 -22.24 4.07
CA VAL A 43 -29.54 -21.78 2.74
C VAL A 43 -29.76 -20.27 2.75
N TYR A 44 -30.32 -19.73 3.83
CA TYR A 44 -30.56 -18.30 3.98
C TYR A 44 -29.24 -17.50 4.05
N GLN A 45 -28.29 -17.91 4.90
CA GLN A 45 -26.98 -17.26 5.01
C GLN A 45 -26.22 -17.29 3.69
N LYS A 46 -26.21 -18.44 3.00
CA LYS A 46 -25.55 -18.58 1.70
C LYS A 46 -26.17 -17.66 0.62
N LYS A 47 -27.45 -17.29 0.75
CA LYS A 47 -28.10 -16.34 -0.15
C LYS A 47 -27.65 -14.90 0.11
N GLU A 48 -27.47 -14.51 1.37
CA GLU A 48 -26.93 -13.19 1.71
C GLU A 48 -25.46 -13.04 1.29
N GLU A 49 -24.63 -14.06 1.52
CA GLU A 49 -23.22 -14.04 1.08
C GLU A 49 -23.09 -13.86 -0.43
N LYS A 50 -23.95 -14.52 -1.21
CA LYS A 50 -23.96 -14.35 -2.68
C LYS A 50 -24.31 -12.92 -3.06
N LYS A 51 -25.28 -12.30 -2.40
CA LYS A 51 -25.68 -10.92 -2.68
C LYS A 51 -24.57 -9.94 -2.33
N ALA A 52 -23.96 -10.09 -1.15
CA ALA A 52 -22.82 -9.28 -0.73
C ALA A 52 -21.63 -9.41 -1.68
N ASN A 53 -21.32 -10.62 -2.15
CA ASN A 53 -20.26 -10.84 -3.13
C ASN A 53 -20.59 -10.24 -4.50
N THR A 54 -21.85 -10.30 -4.95
CA THR A 54 -22.28 -9.64 -6.20
C THR A 54 -22.16 -8.12 -6.10
N ASP A 55 -22.61 -7.53 -5.00
CA ASP A 55 -22.52 -6.07 -4.77
C ASP A 55 -21.06 -5.61 -4.67
N MET A 56 -20.21 -6.39 -3.99
CA MET A 56 -18.77 -6.12 -3.89
C MET A 56 -18.05 -6.24 -5.25
N ASN A 57 -18.41 -7.24 -6.06
CA ASN A 57 -17.86 -7.37 -7.42
C ASN A 57 -18.31 -6.22 -8.33
N ALA A 58 -19.56 -5.76 -8.22
CA ALA A 58 -20.04 -4.60 -8.96
C ALA A 58 -19.31 -3.31 -8.55
N HIS A 59 -19.04 -3.14 -7.25
CA HIS A 59 -18.25 -2.01 -6.73
C HIS A 59 -16.81 -2.06 -7.23
N ASN A 60 -16.15 -3.22 -7.19
CA ASN A 60 -14.79 -3.41 -7.70
C ASN A 60 -14.69 -3.14 -9.20
N LEU A 61 -15.68 -3.56 -9.99
CA LEU A 61 -15.73 -3.27 -11.42
C LEU A 61 -15.85 -1.77 -11.69
N LYS A 62 -16.66 -1.04 -10.89
CA LYS A 62 -16.77 0.41 -10.99
C LYS A 62 -15.45 1.11 -10.65
N LEU A 63 -14.76 0.66 -9.59
CA LEU A 63 -13.44 1.17 -9.22
C LEU A 63 -12.40 0.93 -10.32
N GLN A 64 -12.39 -0.26 -10.92
CA GLN A 64 -11.48 -0.55 -12.04
C GLN A 64 -11.71 0.41 -13.20
N GLY A 65 -12.97 0.66 -13.60
CA GLY A 65 -13.27 1.64 -14.64
C GLY A 65 -12.79 3.06 -14.30
N GLN A 66 -12.91 3.48 -13.04
CA GLN A 66 -12.39 4.78 -12.60
C GLN A 66 -10.86 4.85 -12.66
N VAL A 67 -10.17 3.79 -12.25
CA VAL A 67 -8.70 3.69 -12.32
C VAL A 67 -8.22 3.73 -13.77
N GLU A 68 -8.87 3.00 -14.68
CA GLU A 68 -8.55 3.04 -16.11
C GLU A 68 -8.75 4.46 -16.68
N THR A 69 -9.86 5.11 -16.34
CA THR A 69 -10.14 6.49 -16.78
C THR A 69 -9.10 7.48 -16.25
N LEU A 70 -8.69 7.35 -14.99
CA LEU A 70 -7.63 8.17 -14.39
C LEU A 70 -6.28 7.88 -15.03
N THR A 71 -5.96 6.62 -15.32
CA THR A 71 -4.72 6.22 -15.98
C THR A 71 -4.65 6.78 -17.39
N GLN A 72 -5.74 6.74 -18.14
CA GLN A 72 -5.84 7.33 -19.47
C GLN A 72 -5.66 8.85 -19.42
N LYS A 73 -6.36 9.56 -18.54
CA LYS A 73 -6.20 11.01 -18.35
C LYS A 73 -4.78 11.38 -17.91
N LEU A 74 -4.17 10.57 -17.06
CA LEU A 74 -2.78 10.76 -16.63
C LEU A 74 -1.83 10.53 -17.81
N SER A 75 -2.06 9.53 -18.66
CA SER A 75 -1.25 9.30 -19.86
C SER A 75 -1.37 10.43 -20.87
N GLU A 76 -2.57 11.00 -21.04
CA GLU A 76 -2.83 12.15 -21.89
C GLU A 76 -2.14 13.41 -21.36
N PHE A 77 -2.18 13.62 -20.03
CA PHE A 77 -1.47 14.70 -19.35
C PHE A 77 0.07 14.56 -19.50
N MET A 78 0.61 13.36 -19.31
CA MET A 78 2.03 13.05 -19.45
C MET A 78 2.52 13.07 -20.91
N SER A 79 1.61 12.94 -21.88
CA SER A 79 1.91 13.04 -23.32
C SER A 79 1.91 14.48 -23.81
N ASN A 80 1.78 15.48 -22.92
CA ASN A 80 1.83 16.88 -23.30
C ASN A 80 3.29 17.29 -23.60
N PRO A 81 3.62 17.67 -24.86
CA PRO A 81 4.98 18.02 -25.28
C PRO A 81 5.56 19.25 -24.56
N ILE A 82 4.74 19.96 -23.78
CA ILE A 82 5.17 21.06 -22.93
C ILE A 82 6.01 20.57 -21.74
N GLU A 83 5.72 19.40 -21.17
CA GLU A 83 6.51 18.85 -20.05
C GLU A 83 7.89 18.37 -20.51
N GLU A 84 7.99 17.76 -21.69
CA GLU A 84 9.26 17.30 -22.25
C GLU A 84 10.24 18.48 -22.48
N LYS A 85 9.70 19.64 -22.89
CA LYS A 85 10.46 20.87 -23.07
C LYS A 85 10.84 21.56 -21.74
N ILE A 86 10.01 21.42 -20.71
CA ILE A 86 10.30 21.94 -19.36
C ILE A 86 11.32 21.05 -18.65
N ILE A 87 11.19 19.72 -18.76
CA ILE A 87 12.12 18.75 -18.18
C ILE A 87 13.50 18.89 -18.81
N SER A 88 13.60 19.02 -20.13
CA SER A 88 14.88 19.27 -20.82
C SER A 88 15.52 20.60 -20.42
N ALA A 89 14.75 21.68 -20.33
CA ALA A 89 15.25 22.98 -19.86
C ALA A 89 15.68 22.97 -18.38
N ILE A 90 14.99 22.19 -17.53
CA ILE A 90 15.38 22.00 -16.12
C ILE A 90 16.64 21.14 -16.03
N ILE A 91 16.77 20.07 -16.81
CA ILE A 91 17.98 19.23 -16.87
C ILE A 91 19.18 20.07 -17.31
N GLU A 92 19.05 20.89 -18.37
CA GLU A 92 20.12 21.78 -18.84
C GLU A 92 20.51 22.83 -17.77
N LYS A 93 19.52 23.36 -17.04
CA LYS A 93 19.74 24.34 -15.97
C LYS A 93 20.35 23.72 -14.70
N VAL A 94 20.03 22.46 -14.41
CA VAL A 94 20.61 21.69 -13.30
C VAL A 94 22.03 21.25 -13.64
N GLU A 95 22.27 20.77 -14.86
CA GLU A 95 23.61 20.40 -15.34
C GLU A 95 24.57 21.60 -15.40
N SER A 96 24.09 22.77 -15.84
CA SER A 96 24.92 23.98 -15.87
C SER A 96 25.25 24.48 -14.47
N LYS A 97 24.31 24.41 -13.52
CA LYS A 97 24.56 24.82 -12.12
C LYS A 97 25.47 23.85 -11.36
N SER A 98 25.51 22.58 -11.75
CA SER A 98 26.36 21.57 -11.14
C SER A 98 27.83 21.59 -11.62
N ARG A 99 28.17 22.42 -12.62
CA ARG A 99 29.52 22.49 -13.24
C ARG A 99 30.41 23.61 -12.72
N GLU A 100 29.94 24.52 -11.86
CA GLU A 100 30.69 25.72 -11.46
C GLU A 100 31.55 25.60 -10.19
N HIS A 101 31.51 24.49 -9.46
CA HIS A 101 32.48 24.21 -8.39
C HIS A 101 32.95 22.77 -8.53
N PRO A 102 34.25 22.50 -8.77
CA PRO A 102 34.78 21.15 -8.58
C PRO A 102 34.61 20.84 -7.10
N PRO A 103 33.70 19.93 -6.70
CA PRO A 103 33.65 19.54 -5.32
C PRO A 103 35.03 18.96 -5.01
N THR A 104 35.64 19.44 -3.94
CA THR A 104 36.57 18.61 -3.18
C THR A 104 35.90 17.23 -3.07
N PRO A 105 36.62 16.10 -3.19
CA PRO A 105 35.99 14.79 -3.09
C PRO A 105 35.40 14.64 -1.69
N ASP A 106 34.17 15.13 -1.52
CA ASP A 106 33.40 15.05 -0.29
C ASP A 106 33.34 13.56 0.02
N SER A 107 33.70 13.22 1.26
CA SER A 107 33.67 11.84 1.70
C SER A 107 32.27 11.27 1.42
N LEU A 108 32.22 10.00 1.01
CA LEU A 108 30.95 9.30 0.75
C LEU A 108 29.96 9.52 1.90
N LYS A 109 30.47 9.51 3.14
CA LYS A 109 29.76 9.86 4.36
C LYS A 109 29.03 11.22 4.27
N GLN A 110 29.76 12.31 3.98
CA GLN A 110 29.17 13.64 3.91
C GLN A 110 28.11 13.74 2.80
N ARG A 111 28.36 13.12 1.65
CA ARG A 111 27.37 13.11 0.56
C ARG A 111 26.10 12.37 0.93
N LEU A 112 26.21 11.21 1.60
CA LEU A 112 25.05 10.44 2.07
C LEU A 112 24.26 11.21 3.15
N GLN A 113 24.95 11.84 4.11
CA GLN A 113 24.33 12.69 5.14
C GLN A 113 23.56 13.86 4.51
N ASN A 114 24.18 14.55 3.55
CA ASN A 114 23.56 15.67 2.84
C ASN A 114 22.33 15.22 2.04
N LEU A 115 22.43 14.08 1.34
CA LEU A 115 21.34 13.52 0.56
C LEU A 115 20.17 13.08 1.46
N SER A 116 20.46 12.38 2.55
CA SER A 116 19.48 11.99 3.57
C SER A 116 18.74 13.20 4.14
N THR A 117 19.48 14.22 4.59
CA THR A 117 18.90 15.46 5.14
C THR A 117 18.03 16.18 4.12
N SER A 118 18.48 16.25 2.86
CA SER A 118 17.74 16.91 1.78
C SER A 118 16.43 16.20 1.46
N ILE A 119 16.44 14.86 1.39
CA ILE A 119 15.23 14.04 1.17
C ILE A 119 14.24 14.24 2.32
N LEU A 120 14.71 14.13 3.57
CA LEU A 120 13.83 14.24 4.74
C LEU A 120 13.23 15.64 4.85
N ARG A 121 14.01 16.68 4.59
CA ARG A 121 13.51 18.06 4.56
C ARG A 121 12.48 18.27 3.46
N PHE A 122 12.74 17.78 2.25
CA PHE A 122 11.79 17.82 1.14
C PHE A 122 10.44 17.18 1.53
N LEU A 123 10.46 16.04 2.23
CA LEU A 123 9.23 15.37 2.66
C LEU A 123 8.52 16.12 3.81
N LEU A 124 9.26 16.77 4.70
CA LEU A 124 8.69 17.62 5.75
C LEU A 124 7.94 18.82 5.15
N ASP A 125 8.53 19.48 4.17
CA ASP A 125 7.92 20.63 3.47
C ASP A 125 6.64 20.25 2.71
N ARG A 126 6.42 18.96 2.45
CA ARG A 126 5.28 18.41 1.69
C ARG A 126 4.17 17.84 2.58
N ARG A 127 4.32 17.87 3.91
CA ARG A 127 3.41 17.17 4.85
C ARG A 127 2.08 17.89 5.09
N ASP A 128 1.92 19.14 4.68
CA ASP A 128 0.80 20.02 5.03
C ASP A 128 -0.55 19.71 4.34
N SER A 129 -0.83 18.45 4.01
CA SER A 129 -2.17 18.06 3.56
C SER A 129 -3.09 17.86 4.76
N PRO A 130 -4.20 18.61 4.90
CA PRO A 130 -5.16 18.37 5.97
C PRO A 130 -5.78 16.98 5.81
N LEU A 131 -6.09 16.34 6.95
CA LEU A 131 -6.80 15.06 6.94
C LEU A 131 -8.19 15.22 6.28
N PRO A 132 -8.65 14.21 5.51
CA PRO A 132 -9.92 14.28 4.83
C PRO A 132 -11.07 14.39 5.83
N ARG A 133 -11.97 15.33 5.59
CA ARG A 133 -13.16 15.56 6.45
C ARG A 133 -14.38 14.89 5.83
N PRO A 134 -15.37 14.42 6.62
CA PRO A 134 -16.56 13.78 6.07
C PRO A 134 -17.31 14.62 5.03
N GLU A 135 -17.36 15.93 5.21
CA GLU A 135 -18.09 16.86 4.33
C GLU A 135 -17.36 17.11 3.00
N THR A 136 -16.04 16.92 2.98
CA THR A 136 -15.18 17.15 1.80
C THR A 136 -14.38 15.92 1.38
N TRP A 137 -14.82 14.73 1.79
CA TRP A 137 -14.05 13.48 1.70
C TRP A 137 -13.48 13.24 0.31
N ASP A 138 -14.34 13.21 -0.72
CA ASP A 138 -13.92 12.92 -2.10
C ASP A 138 -12.89 13.95 -2.61
N ASN A 139 -13.12 15.23 -2.33
CA ASN A 139 -12.21 16.31 -2.74
C ASN A 139 -10.87 16.27 -2.01
N ASP A 140 -10.88 15.94 -0.71
CA ASP A 140 -9.68 15.83 0.11
C ASP A 140 -8.84 14.62 -0.31
N ILE A 141 -9.48 13.47 -0.57
CA ILE A 141 -8.82 12.28 -1.11
C ILE A 141 -8.20 12.56 -2.48
N ASP A 142 -8.94 13.18 -3.40
CA ASP A 142 -8.42 13.57 -4.72
C ASP A 142 -7.21 14.52 -4.59
N ARG A 143 -7.26 15.46 -3.66
CA ARG A 143 -6.14 16.36 -3.36
C ARG A 143 -4.93 15.61 -2.82
N MET A 144 -5.14 14.69 -1.88
CA MET A 144 -4.06 13.85 -1.32
C MET A 144 -3.42 12.97 -2.39
N LEU A 145 -4.21 12.37 -3.28
CA LEU A 145 -3.72 11.55 -4.39
C LEU A 145 -2.88 12.38 -5.38
N ARG A 146 -3.36 13.58 -5.75
CA ARG A 146 -2.60 14.52 -6.60
C ARG A 146 -1.29 14.93 -5.94
N LEU A 147 -1.32 15.31 -4.66
CA LEU A 147 -0.13 15.72 -3.91
C LEU A 147 0.89 14.57 -3.80
N SER A 148 0.42 13.35 -3.57
CA SER A 148 1.27 12.15 -3.52
C SER A 148 1.96 11.89 -4.87
N ALA A 149 1.20 11.98 -5.97
CA ALA A 149 1.75 11.83 -7.32
C ALA A 149 2.78 12.93 -7.65
N GLU A 150 2.47 14.19 -7.34
CA GLU A 150 3.38 15.32 -7.54
C GLU A 150 4.68 15.14 -6.72
N THR A 151 4.54 14.76 -5.44
CA THR A 151 5.68 14.51 -4.55
C THR A 151 6.60 13.42 -5.12
N ARG A 152 6.02 12.33 -5.64
CA ARG A 152 6.78 11.25 -6.30
C ARG A 152 7.52 11.73 -7.53
N ASN A 153 6.87 12.51 -8.39
CA ASN A 153 7.51 13.03 -9.61
C ASN A 153 8.68 13.96 -9.26
N LEU A 154 8.46 14.89 -8.33
CA LEU A 154 9.51 15.82 -7.89
C LEU A 154 10.65 15.13 -7.17
N TYR A 155 10.35 14.11 -6.37
CA TYR A 155 11.37 13.27 -5.75
C TYR A 155 12.24 12.59 -6.81
N SER A 156 11.62 11.95 -7.81
CA SER A 156 12.33 11.25 -8.88
C SER A 156 13.25 12.20 -9.65
N LEU A 157 12.77 13.40 -9.98
CA LEU A 157 13.53 14.43 -10.68
C LEU A 157 14.70 14.97 -9.84
N SER A 158 14.47 15.21 -8.55
CA SER A 158 15.44 15.90 -7.69
C SER A 158 16.49 14.95 -7.10
N PHE A 159 16.08 13.74 -6.71
CA PHE A 159 16.90 12.84 -5.89
C PHE A 159 17.16 11.48 -6.54
N GLY A 160 16.36 11.04 -7.51
CA GLY A 160 16.42 9.68 -8.06
C GLY A 160 17.83 9.28 -8.53
N ALA A 161 18.43 10.09 -9.41
CA ALA A 161 19.78 9.84 -9.91
C ALA A 161 20.85 9.84 -8.79
N GLN A 162 20.72 10.74 -7.81
CA GLN A 162 21.68 10.86 -6.70
C GLN A 162 21.61 9.64 -5.77
N VAL A 163 20.41 9.15 -5.48
CA VAL A 163 20.18 7.94 -4.66
C VAL A 163 20.77 6.71 -5.34
N ILE A 164 20.54 6.54 -6.65
CA ILE A 164 21.10 5.43 -7.42
C ILE A 164 22.64 5.49 -7.43
N ALA A 165 23.21 6.67 -7.67
CA ALA A 165 24.66 6.86 -7.66
C ALA A 165 25.26 6.53 -6.28
N ALA A 166 24.67 7.04 -5.21
CA ALA A 166 25.06 6.80 -3.83
C ALA A 166 25.00 5.31 -3.45
N ARG A 167 23.92 4.62 -3.83
CA ARG A 167 23.79 3.16 -3.67
C ARG A 167 24.94 2.45 -4.40
N ASN A 168 25.13 2.74 -5.69
CA ASN A 168 26.14 2.05 -6.49
C ASN A 168 27.55 2.22 -5.94
N GLU A 169 27.83 3.35 -5.29
CA GLU A 169 29.07 3.57 -4.59
C GLU A 169 29.18 2.76 -3.28
N LEU A 170 28.14 2.74 -2.45
CA LEU A 170 28.07 1.88 -1.26
C LEU A 170 28.35 0.41 -1.60
N LEU A 171 27.82 -0.08 -2.72
CA LEU A 171 28.12 -1.42 -3.21
C LEU A 171 29.59 -1.65 -3.55
N LYS A 172 30.28 -0.67 -4.14
CA LYS A 172 31.71 -0.78 -4.43
C LYS A 172 32.53 -0.94 -3.15
N HIS A 173 32.01 -0.43 -2.03
CA HIS A 173 32.57 -0.63 -0.69
C HIS A 173 32.07 -1.90 0.02
N GLY A 174 31.26 -2.73 -0.64
CA GLY A 174 30.72 -3.98 -0.08
C GLY A 174 29.61 -3.76 0.96
N ILE A 175 29.03 -2.56 1.03
CA ILE A 175 27.97 -2.21 1.97
C ILE A 175 26.62 -2.47 1.31
N ILE A 176 25.82 -3.33 1.94
CA ILE A 176 24.50 -3.76 1.44
C ILE A 176 23.46 -3.46 2.51
N ASP A 177 22.35 -2.85 2.08
CA ASP A 177 21.20 -2.55 2.92
C ASP A 177 19.93 -3.08 2.25
N LYS A 178 19.32 -4.11 2.83
CA LYS A 178 18.18 -4.81 2.21
C LYS A 178 16.97 -3.90 2.01
N GLU A 179 16.73 -2.97 2.94
CA GLU A 179 15.59 -2.07 2.86
C GLU A 179 15.82 -1.02 1.77
N LEU A 180 17.01 -0.41 1.73
CA LEU A 180 17.38 0.52 0.66
C LEU A 180 17.29 -0.16 -0.71
N ASP A 181 17.86 -1.35 -0.86
CA ASP A 181 17.89 -2.13 -2.11
C ASP A 181 16.49 -2.51 -2.59
N THR A 182 15.50 -2.63 -1.69
CA THR A 182 14.11 -2.93 -2.05
C THR A 182 13.40 -1.74 -2.69
N TYR A 183 13.79 -0.52 -2.33
CA TYR A 183 12.97 0.67 -2.54
C TYR A 183 13.60 1.74 -3.43
N TYR A 184 14.93 1.78 -3.55
CA TYR A 184 15.63 2.92 -4.14
C TYR A 184 15.31 3.17 -5.62
N GLU A 185 14.96 2.13 -6.38
CA GLU A 185 14.68 2.23 -7.82
C GLU A 185 13.31 2.86 -8.11
N HIS A 186 12.29 2.47 -7.34
CA HIS A 186 10.90 2.84 -7.63
C HIS A 186 10.11 3.16 -6.34
N PRO A 187 10.40 4.29 -5.66
CA PRO A 187 9.65 4.68 -4.47
C PRO A 187 8.20 5.02 -4.84
N THR A 188 7.27 4.17 -4.44
CA THR A 188 5.85 4.27 -4.84
C THR A 188 5.06 5.31 -4.06
N ASN A 189 5.52 5.67 -2.86
CA ASN A 189 4.81 6.59 -1.97
C ASN A 189 5.79 7.36 -1.04
N PRO A 190 5.36 8.47 -0.43
CA PRO A 190 6.21 9.29 0.44
C PRO A 190 6.78 8.56 1.66
N ILE A 191 6.12 7.51 2.16
CA ILE A 191 6.63 6.69 3.28
C ILE A 191 7.90 5.96 2.83
N VAL A 192 7.88 5.38 1.63
CA VAL A 192 9.05 4.70 1.06
C VAL A 192 10.21 5.67 0.81
N MET A 193 9.93 6.89 0.34
CA MET A 193 10.96 7.93 0.17
C MET A 193 11.60 8.32 1.51
N ARG A 194 10.80 8.38 2.57
CA ARG A 194 11.30 8.63 3.93
C ARG A 194 12.24 7.52 4.39
N ILE A 195 11.85 6.26 4.19
CA ILE A 195 12.69 5.09 4.50
C ILE A 195 14.04 5.23 3.78
N ILE A 196 14.04 5.53 2.48
CA ILE A 196 15.29 5.74 1.72
C ILE A 196 16.16 6.83 2.38
N GLY A 197 15.58 7.99 2.72
CA GLY A 197 16.30 9.06 3.41
C GLY A 197 16.88 8.62 4.75
N GLU A 198 16.10 7.93 5.58
CA GLU A 198 16.54 7.41 6.88
C GLU A 198 17.65 6.35 6.75
N ARG A 199 17.53 5.41 5.80
CA ARG A 199 18.56 4.39 5.53
C ARG A 199 19.87 5.01 5.05
N LEU A 200 19.81 5.97 4.13
CA LEU A 200 21.02 6.67 3.67
C LEU A 200 21.74 7.39 4.81
N GLY A 201 20.99 8.02 5.73
CA GLY A 201 21.54 8.67 6.90
C GLY A 201 22.21 7.69 7.86
N ALA A 202 21.54 6.57 8.16
CA ALA A 202 22.09 5.52 9.01
C ALA A 202 23.38 4.89 8.42
N LEU A 203 23.39 4.64 7.11
CA LEU A 203 24.58 4.14 6.42
C LEU A 203 25.73 5.14 6.46
N ALA A 204 25.44 6.43 6.33
CA ALA A 204 26.45 7.47 6.43
C ALA A 204 27.13 7.50 7.82
N GLU A 205 26.36 7.35 8.89
CA GLU A 205 26.91 7.28 10.25
C GLU A 205 27.82 6.06 10.47
N SER A 206 27.53 4.95 9.78
CA SER A 206 28.33 3.72 9.87
C SER A 206 29.67 3.81 9.12
N LEU A 207 29.86 4.79 8.24
CA LEU A 207 31.09 4.97 7.49
C LEU A 207 32.19 5.60 8.36
N PRO A 208 33.45 5.16 8.20
CA PRO A 208 34.59 5.84 8.82
C PRO A 208 34.71 7.28 8.28
N ASN A 209 35.19 8.18 9.14
CA ASN A 209 35.45 9.58 8.79
C ASN A 209 36.60 9.70 7.78
#